data_AF-A0A355VBE8-F1
#
_entry.id   AF-A0A355VBE8-F1
#
_cell.length_a   1.000
_cell.length_b   1.000
_cell.length_c   1.000
_cell.angle_alpha   90.00
_cell.angle_beta   90.00
_cell.angle_gamma   90.00
#
_symmetry.space_group_name_H-M   'P 1'
#
loop_
_entity.id
_entity.type
_entity.pdbx_description
1 polymer ?
#
loop_
_entity_poly.entity_id
_entity_poly.type
_entity_poly.pdbx_seq_one_letter_code
_entity_poly.pdbx_strand_id
1 'polypeptide(L)'
;MKFHSPVIASAVLGLGVACAASAADRPVPFYAEGTGELTVPLADVSGTPGHFQDIKLVPAGEDLWELTEFKEGKLLDVITEVTAVQSNETPAQVLLRIDGQFPTGCGQIGYVRETRSDDQIDVSIFYLNDLWLENPAVVLCTQAVRPFTEVIPLSVYGLEAGTYTYEVNGEFSGQFTLQQDNVIPADTTTP
;
A
#
# COMPACT_ATOMS: atom_id res chain seq x y z
N MET A 1 26.26 -39.82 -56.63
CA MET A 1 26.05 -38.45 -56.13
C MET A 1 24.60 -38.29 -55.70
N LYS A 2 24.33 -38.26 -54.39
CA LYS A 2 23.03 -37.91 -53.80
C LYS A 2 23.30 -36.80 -52.80
N PHE A 3 22.76 -35.61 -53.05
CA PHE A 3 22.80 -34.49 -52.11
C PHE A 3 21.56 -34.57 -51.22
N HIS A 4 21.76 -34.61 -49.91
CA HIS A 4 20.71 -34.32 -48.93
C HIS A 4 21.06 -33.01 -48.24
N SER A 5 20.20 -32.01 -48.42
CA SER A 5 20.22 -30.76 -47.66
C SER A 5 19.75 -31.01 -46.23
N PRO A 6 20.37 -30.39 -45.22
CA PRO A 6 19.78 -30.33 -43.88
C PRO A 6 18.79 -29.16 -43.80
N VAL A 7 17.61 -29.45 -43.26
CA VAL A 7 16.60 -28.46 -42.88
C VAL A 7 17.04 -27.83 -41.57
N ILE A 8 17.21 -26.51 -41.55
CA ILE A 8 17.52 -25.73 -40.35
C ILE A 8 16.19 -25.41 -39.66
N ALA A 9 15.94 -26.00 -38.49
CA ALA A 9 14.80 -25.65 -37.65
C ALA A 9 15.17 -24.44 -36.77
N SER A 10 14.61 -23.28 -37.10
CA SER A 10 14.69 -22.09 -36.25
C SER A 10 13.78 -22.23 -35.03
N ALA A 11 14.37 -22.35 -33.84
CA ALA A 11 13.64 -22.26 -32.58
C ALA A 11 13.42 -20.78 -32.24
N VAL A 12 12.18 -20.32 -32.33
CA VAL A 12 11.77 -19.00 -31.85
C VAL A 12 11.58 -19.10 -30.34
N LEU A 13 12.53 -18.56 -29.56
CA LEU A 13 12.35 -18.35 -28.13
C LEU A 13 11.38 -17.18 -27.94
N GLY A 14 10.13 -17.48 -27.58
CA GLY A 14 9.21 -16.48 -27.05
C GLY A 14 9.66 -16.06 -25.66
N LEU A 15 10.15 -14.83 -25.51
CA LEU A 15 10.27 -14.21 -24.19
C LEU A 15 8.85 -13.92 -23.68
N GLY A 16 8.34 -14.82 -22.84
CA GLY A 16 7.20 -14.50 -21.99
C GLY A 16 7.64 -13.45 -20.98
N VAL A 17 7.10 -12.25 -21.09
CA VAL A 17 7.21 -11.24 -20.03
C VAL A 17 6.30 -11.73 -18.91
N ALA A 18 6.89 -12.34 -17.88
CA ALA A 18 6.20 -12.56 -16.63
C ALA A 18 6.05 -11.21 -15.93
N CYS A 19 4.85 -10.60 -15.99
CA CYS A 19 4.50 -9.52 -15.09
C CYS A 19 4.43 -10.11 -13.68
N ALA A 20 5.51 -9.99 -12.91
CA ALA A 20 5.44 -10.15 -11.47
C ALA A 20 4.70 -8.91 -10.93
N ALA A 21 3.40 -9.02 -10.69
CA ALA A 21 2.72 -8.10 -9.80
C ALA A 21 3.29 -8.33 -8.40
N SER A 22 4.23 -7.49 -7.97
CA SER A 22 4.59 -7.45 -6.55
C SER A 22 3.36 -6.97 -5.81
N ALA A 23 2.68 -7.86 -5.09
CA ALA A 23 1.84 -7.42 -3.99
C ALA A 23 2.72 -6.50 -3.14
N ALA A 24 2.31 -5.24 -2.95
CA ALA A 24 3.04 -4.29 -2.13
C ALA A 24 3.30 -4.96 -0.77
N ASP A 25 4.58 -5.21 -0.47
CA ASP A 25 4.99 -5.97 0.70
C ASP A 25 4.56 -5.16 1.93
N ARG A 26 3.45 -5.57 2.57
CA ARG A 26 2.98 -4.87 3.77
C ARG A 26 4.07 -5.07 4.81
N PRO A 27 4.61 -4.00 5.40
CA PRO A 27 5.66 -4.12 6.39
C PRO A 27 5.14 -4.99 7.55
N VAL A 28 5.88 -6.04 7.90
CA VAL A 28 5.53 -6.96 8.97
C VAL A 28 6.38 -6.71 10.21
N PRO A 29 5.88 -7.01 11.42
CA PRO A 29 6.71 -7.02 12.62
C PRO A 29 7.95 -7.90 12.43
N PHE A 30 9.11 -7.40 12.87
CA PHE A 30 10.39 -8.08 12.72
C PHE A 30 11.11 -8.16 14.05
N TYR A 31 11.63 -9.34 14.40
CA TYR A 31 12.42 -9.56 15.62
C TYR A 31 13.87 -9.86 15.26
N ALA A 32 14.79 -8.99 15.70
CA ALA A 32 16.21 -9.14 15.50
C ALA A 32 16.83 -9.98 16.62
N GLU A 33 16.99 -11.29 16.42
CA GLU A 33 17.52 -12.22 17.44
C GLU A 33 18.87 -11.80 18.04
N GLY A 34 19.72 -11.12 17.25
CA GLY A 34 21.05 -10.69 17.71
C GLY A 34 21.04 -9.54 18.71
N THR A 35 20.04 -8.65 18.65
CA THR A 35 19.89 -7.50 19.57
C THR A 35 18.73 -7.69 20.55
N GLY A 36 17.84 -8.64 20.27
CA GLY A 36 16.56 -8.78 20.95
C GLY A 36 15.54 -7.69 20.60
N GLU A 37 15.82 -6.85 19.59
CA GLU A 37 14.93 -5.75 19.21
C GLU A 37 13.73 -6.25 18.40
N LEU A 38 12.53 -5.84 18.80
CA LEU A 38 11.30 -6.01 18.03
C LEU A 38 10.96 -4.69 17.34
N THR A 39 10.89 -4.70 16.02
CA THR A 39 10.37 -3.60 15.22
C THR A 39 8.90 -3.87 14.86
N VAL A 40 8.01 -2.96 15.23
CA VAL A 40 6.61 -2.93 14.81
C VAL A 40 6.43 -1.78 13.83
N PRO A 41 6.15 -2.03 12.54
CA PRO A 41 6.14 -0.98 11.52
C PRO A 41 5.09 0.10 11.75
N LEU A 42 3.95 -0.29 12.29
CA LEU A 42 2.76 0.56 12.42
C LEU A 42 1.93 0.11 13.62
N ALA A 43 1.46 1.06 14.42
CA ALA A 43 0.47 0.81 15.46
C ALA A 43 -0.78 1.65 15.25
N ASP A 44 -1.93 1.03 15.50
CA ASP A 44 -3.19 1.76 15.62
C ASP A 44 -3.40 2.20 17.05
N VAL A 45 -3.54 3.51 17.23
CA VAL A 45 -3.97 4.12 18.48
C VAL A 45 -5.34 4.74 18.26
N SER A 46 -6.19 4.67 19.29
CA SER A 46 -7.55 5.20 19.24
C SER A 46 -7.56 6.65 18.75
N GLY A 47 -8.24 6.91 17.64
CA GLY A 47 -8.37 8.24 17.02
C GLY A 47 -7.26 8.63 16.06
N THR A 48 -6.12 7.91 16.03
CA THR A 48 -4.98 8.20 15.15
C THR A 48 -4.36 6.90 14.60
N PRO A 49 -5.12 6.08 13.85
CA PRO A 49 -4.63 4.83 13.30
C PRO A 49 -3.41 5.06 12.39
N GLY A 50 -2.38 4.24 12.57
CA GLY A 50 -1.13 4.32 11.82
C GLY A 50 -0.26 5.56 12.05
N HIS A 51 -0.59 6.43 13.01
CA HIS A 51 0.22 7.61 13.30
C HIS A 51 1.58 7.25 13.91
N PHE A 52 1.64 6.22 14.75
CA PHE A 52 2.90 5.75 15.33
C PHE A 52 3.51 4.65 14.46
N GLN A 53 4.73 4.86 14.03
CA GLN A 53 5.45 4.11 13.00
C GLN A 53 6.83 3.69 13.49
N ASP A 54 7.42 2.68 12.84
CA ASP A 54 8.81 2.25 13.07
C ASP A 54 9.16 2.07 14.56
N ILE A 55 8.24 1.46 15.30
CA ILE A 55 8.29 1.32 16.75
C ILE A 55 9.33 0.26 17.10
N LYS A 56 10.28 0.59 17.98
CA LYS A 56 11.31 -0.32 18.46
C LYS A 56 11.10 -0.63 19.93
N LEU A 57 11.11 -1.92 20.23
CA LEU A 57 10.91 -2.46 21.56
C LEU A 57 12.08 -3.38 21.90
N VAL A 58 12.59 -3.31 23.13
CA VAL A 58 13.61 -4.24 23.63
C VAL A 58 13.14 -4.92 24.93
N PRO A 59 13.53 -6.17 25.19
CA PRO A 59 13.22 -6.84 26.45
C PRO A 59 13.83 -6.10 27.64
N ALA A 60 13.01 -5.85 28.67
CA ALA A 60 13.40 -5.13 29.89
C ALA A 60 13.18 -5.96 31.17
N GLY A 61 12.82 -7.24 31.04
CA GLY A 61 12.55 -8.16 32.15
C GLY A 61 11.66 -9.32 31.71
N GLU A 62 11.17 -10.09 32.68
CA GLU A 62 10.12 -11.07 32.42
C GLU A 62 8.84 -10.35 32.00
N ASP A 63 8.31 -10.70 30.83
CA ASP A 63 7.08 -10.14 30.24
C ASP A 63 7.06 -8.60 30.09
N LEU A 64 8.23 -7.96 30.10
CA LEU A 64 8.37 -6.50 30.00
C LEU A 64 9.15 -6.10 28.76
N TRP A 65 8.60 -5.12 28.04
CA TRP A 65 9.25 -4.47 26.91
C TRP A 65 9.43 -2.99 27.21
N GLU A 66 10.59 -2.45 26.85
CA GLU A 66 10.89 -1.03 26.86
C GLU A 66 10.73 -0.47 25.44
N LEU A 67 9.96 0.61 25.31
CA LEU A 67 9.86 1.41 24.08
C LEU A 67 11.09 2.29 23.97
N THR A 68 11.95 1.99 23.00
CA THR A 68 13.22 2.71 22.80
C THR A 68 13.11 3.79 21.75
N GLU A 69 12.30 3.56 20.71
CA GLU A 69 12.15 4.47 19.59
C GLU A 69 10.77 4.31 18.94
N PHE A 70 10.25 5.39 18.39
CA PHE A 70 9.13 5.39 17.46
C PHE A 70 9.20 6.65 16.61
N LYS A 71 8.50 6.63 15.48
CA LYS A 71 8.30 7.77 14.59
C LYS A 71 6.83 8.19 14.62
N GLU A 72 6.58 9.49 14.68
CA GLU A 72 5.25 10.06 14.43
C GLU A 72 5.12 10.36 12.93
N GLY A 73 4.27 9.60 12.24
CA GLY A 73 4.07 9.76 10.81
C GLY A 73 3.37 11.07 10.45
N LYS A 74 3.90 11.79 9.45
CA LYS A 74 3.21 12.91 8.80
C LYS A 74 2.34 12.42 7.63
N LEU A 75 1.09 12.85 7.58
CA LEU A 75 0.20 12.59 6.45
C LEU A 75 0.71 13.32 5.19
N LEU A 76 0.51 12.70 4.02
CA LEU A 76 0.76 13.35 2.73
C LEU A 76 -0.24 14.47 2.48
N ASP A 77 0.27 15.68 2.39
CA ASP A 77 -0.44 16.92 2.05
C ASP A 77 -0.18 17.39 0.61
N VAL A 78 0.51 16.57 -0.19
CA VAL A 78 0.91 16.85 -1.58
C VAL A 78 0.10 16.05 -2.60
N ILE A 79 -0.98 15.41 -2.15
CA ILE A 79 -1.94 14.72 -3.03
C ILE A 79 -2.70 15.80 -3.78
N THR A 80 -2.88 15.59 -5.09
CA THR A 80 -3.61 16.52 -5.96
C THR A 80 -4.91 15.93 -6.47
N GLU A 81 -4.99 14.62 -6.61
CA GLU A 81 -6.18 13.93 -7.12
C GLU A 81 -6.27 12.51 -6.57
N VAL A 82 -7.50 12.07 -6.29
CA VAL A 82 -7.83 10.70 -5.91
C VAL A 82 -8.99 10.21 -6.76
N THR A 83 -8.80 9.10 -7.46
CA THR A 83 -9.84 8.46 -8.28
C THR A 83 -10.00 7.00 -7.91
N ALA A 84 -11.24 6.57 -7.64
CA ALA A 84 -11.58 5.17 -7.50
C ALA A 84 -11.76 4.49 -8.86
N VAL A 85 -11.14 3.32 -9.04
CA VAL A 85 -11.28 2.44 -10.19
C VAL A 85 -11.81 1.10 -9.71
N GLN A 86 -12.97 0.69 -10.20
CA GLN A 86 -13.61 -0.55 -9.83
C GLN A 86 -13.63 -1.53 -11.01
N SER A 87 -13.32 -2.80 -10.75
CA SER A 87 -13.44 -3.87 -11.75
C SER A 87 -14.90 -4.26 -11.98
N ASN A 88 -15.22 -4.76 -13.17
CA ASN A 88 -16.56 -5.28 -13.50
C ASN A 88 -16.76 -6.77 -13.14
N GLU A 89 -15.78 -7.40 -12.49
CA GLU A 89 -15.81 -8.82 -12.08
C GLU A 89 -16.41 -8.98 -10.69
N THR A 90 -16.74 -10.22 -10.30
CA THR A 90 -17.07 -10.57 -8.91
C THR A 90 -16.16 -11.72 -8.44
N PRO A 91 -15.41 -11.55 -7.34
CA PRO A 91 -15.34 -10.35 -6.48
C PRO A 91 -14.77 -9.11 -7.19
N ALA A 92 -15.41 -7.97 -6.99
CA ALA A 92 -14.96 -6.68 -7.45
C ALA A 92 -13.71 -6.24 -6.69
N GLN A 93 -12.75 -5.70 -7.43
CA GLN A 93 -11.59 -4.98 -6.93
C GLN A 93 -11.87 -3.49 -7.00
N VAL A 94 -11.55 -2.76 -5.93
CA VAL A 94 -11.61 -1.29 -5.89
C VAL A 94 -10.21 -0.78 -5.61
N LEU A 95 -9.69 0.03 -6.51
CA LEU A 95 -8.36 0.61 -6.45
C LEU A 95 -8.48 2.13 -6.33
N LEU A 96 -7.81 2.74 -5.37
CA LEU A 96 -7.62 4.18 -5.34
C LEU A 96 -6.35 4.53 -6.09
N ARG A 97 -6.49 5.28 -7.19
CA ARG A 97 -5.37 5.94 -7.85
C ARG A 97 -5.15 7.30 -7.19
N ILE A 98 -3.98 7.47 -6.59
CA ILE A 98 -3.55 8.68 -5.89
C ILE A 98 -2.50 9.37 -6.76
N ASP A 99 -2.76 10.58 -7.20
CA ASP A 99 -1.81 11.40 -7.95
C ASP A 99 -1.40 12.62 -7.11
N GLY A 100 -0.13 13.00 -7.15
CA GLY A 100 0.40 14.14 -6.42
C GLY A 100 1.78 14.58 -6.89
N GLN A 101 2.35 15.58 -6.22
CA GLN A 101 3.67 16.12 -6.57
C GLN A 101 4.51 16.48 -5.35
N PHE A 102 5.64 15.81 -5.17
CA PHE A 102 6.60 16.20 -4.15
C PHE A 102 7.33 17.49 -4.57
N PRO A 103 7.46 18.49 -3.67
CA PRO A 103 8.12 19.76 -4.00
C PRO A 103 9.65 19.62 -4.13
N THR A 104 10.21 18.53 -3.60
CA THR A 104 11.64 18.23 -3.60
C THR A 104 11.91 16.75 -3.88
N GLY A 105 13.17 16.41 -4.15
CA GLY A 105 13.57 15.01 -4.37
C GLY A 105 13.58 14.10 -3.14
N CYS A 106 13.32 14.63 -1.93
CA CYS A 106 13.26 13.81 -0.70
C CYS A 106 11.88 13.18 -0.46
N GLY A 107 10.84 13.70 -1.10
CA GLY A 107 9.49 13.22 -0.89
C GLY A 107 9.31 11.78 -1.38
N GLN A 108 8.75 10.94 -0.52
CA GLN A 108 8.45 9.54 -0.79
C GLN A 108 7.17 9.14 -0.07
N ILE A 109 6.40 8.24 -0.67
CA ILE A 109 5.22 7.64 -0.06
C ILE A 109 5.69 6.55 0.91
N GLY A 110 5.18 6.61 2.13
CA GLY A 110 5.46 5.67 3.21
C GLY A 110 4.26 4.76 3.47
N TYR A 111 4.01 4.49 4.75
CA TYR A 111 2.95 3.57 5.13
C TYR A 111 1.57 4.06 4.70
N VAL A 112 0.71 3.10 4.37
CA VAL A 112 -0.70 3.30 4.07
C VAL A 112 -1.50 2.53 5.10
N ARG A 113 -2.38 3.22 5.83
CA ARG A 113 -3.30 2.63 6.79
C ARG A 113 -4.73 2.79 6.32
N GLU A 114 -5.37 1.68 5.99
CA GLU A 114 -6.81 1.58 5.81
C GLU A 114 -7.46 1.21 7.15
N THR A 115 -8.50 1.96 7.54
CA THR A 115 -9.45 1.63 8.59
C THR A 115 -10.87 1.67 8.05
N ARG A 116 -11.77 0.91 8.67
CA ARG A 116 -13.18 0.87 8.26
C ARG A 116 -14.10 0.96 9.46
N SER A 117 -15.11 1.81 9.37
CA SER A 117 -16.24 1.88 10.29
C SER A 117 -17.52 1.83 9.46
N ASP A 118 -18.28 0.74 9.56
CA ASP A 118 -19.47 0.51 8.74
C ASP A 118 -19.18 0.64 7.24
N ASP A 119 -19.82 1.60 6.56
CA ASP A 119 -19.70 1.91 5.14
C ASP A 119 -18.65 2.99 4.83
N GLN A 120 -17.95 3.50 5.86
CA GLN A 120 -16.86 4.48 5.75
C GLN A 120 -15.51 3.75 5.76
N ILE A 121 -14.69 4.04 4.75
CA ILE A 121 -13.31 3.56 4.61
C ILE A 121 -12.36 4.76 4.67
N ASP A 122 -11.55 4.83 5.73
CA ASP A 122 -10.56 5.89 5.89
C ASP A 122 -9.19 5.37 5.49
N VAL A 123 -8.49 6.12 4.64
CA VAL A 123 -7.16 5.79 4.14
C VAL A 123 -6.19 6.90 4.53
N SER A 124 -5.26 6.57 5.41
CA SER A 124 -4.16 7.45 5.81
C SER A 124 -2.89 7.07 5.06
N ILE A 125 -2.33 8.01 4.31
CA ILE A 125 -1.09 7.86 3.53
C ILE A 125 -0.04 8.78 4.15
N PHE A 126 1.08 8.21 4.58
CA PHE A 126 2.13 8.93 5.31
C PHE A 126 3.41 9.10 4.51
N TYR A 127 4.23 10.10 4.85
CA TYR A 127 5.54 10.30 4.24
C TYR A 127 6.52 9.22 4.71
N LEU A 128 7.29 8.68 3.77
CA LEU A 128 8.51 7.93 4.10
C LEU A 128 9.64 8.94 4.32
N ASN A 129 10.40 8.79 5.41
CA ASN A 129 11.55 9.64 5.74
C ASN A 129 11.24 11.14 5.71
N ASP A 130 10.30 11.60 6.53
CA ASP A 130 9.84 12.99 6.68
C ASP A 130 10.82 13.94 7.39
N LEU A 131 12.04 13.49 7.72
CA LEU A 131 13.04 14.32 8.40
C LEU A 131 13.33 15.64 7.66
N TRP A 132 13.20 15.67 6.33
CA TRP A 132 13.39 16.89 5.53
C TRP A 132 12.26 17.93 5.73
N LEU A 133 11.07 17.51 6.14
CA LEU A 133 9.96 18.40 6.50
C LEU A 133 10.26 19.09 7.83
N GLU A 134 10.78 18.34 8.80
CA GLU A 134 11.05 18.85 10.15
C GLU A 134 12.38 19.61 10.23
N ASN A 135 13.41 19.14 9.51
CA ASN A 135 14.77 19.66 9.54
C ASN A 135 15.34 19.90 8.13
N PRO A 136 14.76 20.81 7.33
CA PRO A 136 15.22 21.06 5.95
C PRO A 136 16.67 21.56 5.85
N ALA A 137 17.23 22.10 6.95
CA ALA A 137 18.62 22.59 6.97
C ALA A 137 19.67 21.46 7.05
N VAL A 138 19.30 20.26 7.53
CA VAL A 138 20.24 19.13 7.70
C VAL A 138 20.05 18.05 6.65
N VAL A 139 18.91 18.04 5.95
CA VAL A 139 18.65 17.11 4.85
C VAL A 139 18.80 17.83 3.51
N LEU A 140 19.79 17.40 2.72
CA LEU A 140 20.03 17.96 1.40
C LEU A 140 19.09 17.30 0.38
N CYS A 141 18.02 18.00 0.01
CA CYS A 141 17.09 17.58 -1.03
C CYS A 141 17.43 18.23 -2.37
N THR A 142 17.16 17.53 -3.48
CA THR A 142 17.21 18.18 -4.79
C THR A 142 16.03 19.14 -4.95
N GLN A 143 16.27 20.31 -5.55
CA GLN A 143 15.23 21.30 -5.86
C GLN A 143 14.47 20.94 -7.14
N ALA A 144 13.96 19.71 -7.21
CA ALA A 144 13.22 19.19 -8.34
C ALA A 144 11.83 18.74 -7.89
N VAL A 145 10.80 19.35 -8.48
CA VAL A 145 9.41 18.90 -8.31
C VAL A 145 9.26 17.54 -8.99
N ARG A 146 8.70 16.56 -8.27
CA ARG A 146 8.58 15.17 -8.72
C ARG A 146 7.12 14.71 -8.63
N PRO A 147 6.44 14.45 -9.75
CA PRO A 147 5.13 13.84 -9.72
C PRO A 147 5.21 12.38 -9.23
N PHE A 148 4.13 11.91 -8.62
CA PHE A 148 3.93 10.51 -8.28
C PHE A 148 2.51 10.06 -8.62
N THR A 149 2.38 8.77 -8.88
CA THR A 149 1.11 8.06 -8.95
C THR A 149 1.25 6.79 -8.12
N GLU A 150 0.33 6.56 -7.20
CA GLU A 150 0.27 5.37 -6.35
C GLU A 150 -1.10 4.70 -6.51
N VAL A 151 -1.14 3.37 -6.47
CA VAL A 151 -2.39 2.61 -6.60
C VAL A 151 -2.59 1.76 -5.35
N ILE A 152 -3.57 2.13 -4.54
CA ILE A 152 -3.87 1.48 -3.27
C ILE A 152 -5.12 0.59 -3.45
N PRO A 153 -5.00 -0.74 -3.30
CA PRO A 153 -6.16 -1.62 -3.29
C PRO A 153 -6.92 -1.48 -1.97
N LEU A 154 -8.23 -1.23 -2.03
CA LEU A 154 -9.10 -1.24 -0.86
C LEU A 154 -9.49 -2.67 -0.47
N SER A 155 -9.60 -2.94 0.82
CA SER A 155 -9.95 -4.25 1.37
C SER A 155 -11.47 -4.49 1.31
N VAL A 156 -12.00 -4.66 0.10
CA VAL A 156 -13.46 -4.73 -0.16
C VAL A 156 -14.05 -6.14 -0.26
N TYR A 157 -13.22 -7.18 -0.20
CA TYR A 157 -13.71 -8.57 -0.23
C TYR A 157 -14.54 -8.87 1.03
N GLY A 158 -15.67 -9.56 0.85
CA GLY A 158 -16.58 -9.91 1.95
C GLY A 158 -17.53 -8.79 2.39
N LEU A 159 -17.46 -7.62 1.75
CA LEU A 159 -18.42 -6.54 1.98
C LEU A 159 -19.77 -6.87 1.32
N GLU A 160 -20.86 -6.49 1.99
CA GLU A 160 -22.23 -6.65 1.47
C GLU A 160 -22.49 -5.68 0.30
N ALA A 161 -23.49 -6.00 -0.51
CA ALA A 161 -23.98 -5.09 -1.54
C ALA A 161 -24.38 -3.73 -0.93
N GLY A 162 -23.85 -2.63 -1.47
CA GLY A 162 -24.04 -1.32 -0.86
C GLY A 162 -23.17 -0.23 -1.47
N THR A 163 -23.39 1.00 -1.01
CA THR A 163 -22.57 2.16 -1.36
C THR A 163 -21.63 2.46 -0.21
N TYR A 164 -20.33 2.49 -0.51
CA TYR A 164 -19.28 2.75 0.44
C TYR A 164 -18.65 4.10 0.13
N THR A 165 -18.34 4.84 1.18
CA THR A 165 -17.61 6.11 1.09
C THR A 165 -16.15 5.87 1.46
N TYR A 166 -15.24 6.48 0.73
CA TYR A 166 -13.84 6.52 1.11
C TYR A 166 -13.40 7.95 1.40
N GLU A 167 -12.49 8.12 2.34
CA GLU A 167 -11.79 9.37 2.61
C GLU A 167 -10.28 9.13 2.67
N VAL A 168 -9.50 9.93 1.96
CA VAL A 168 -8.04 9.88 1.95
C VAL A 168 -7.51 11.14 2.63
N ASN A 169 -6.72 10.93 3.70
CA ASN A 169 -6.05 11.98 4.49
C ASN A 169 -6.97 13.13 4.97
N GLY A 170 -8.28 12.90 5.12
CA GLY A 170 -9.22 13.93 5.55
C GLY A 170 -9.56 15.00 4.50
N GLU A 171 -9.03 14.87 3.28
CA GLU A 171 -9.14 15.91 2.24
C GLU A 171 -9.86 15.43 0.98
N PHE A 172 -9.63 14.18 0.56
CA PHE A 172 -10.21 13.64 -0.67
C PHE A 172 -11.23 12.56 -0.36
N SER A 173 -12.49 12.80 -0.71
CA SER A 173 -13.58 11.84 -0.50
C SER A 173 -14.21 11.40 -1.81
N GLY A 174 -14.71 10.17 -1.85
CA GLY A 174 -15.52 9.67 -2.96
C GLY A 174 -16.34 8.46 -2.54
N GLN A 175 -17.01 7.83 -3.50
CA GLN A 175 -17.85 6.68 -3.25
C GLN A 175 -17.75 5.64 -4.37
N PHE A 176 -18.03 4.39 -4.02
CA PHE A 176 -18.22 3.31 -4.98
C PHE A 176 -19.39 2.43 -4.53
N THR A 177 -19.94 1.66 -5.46
CA THR A 177 -21.08 0.78 -5.17
C THR A 177 -20.75 -0.66 -5.56
N LEU A 178 -20.98 -1.57 -4.61
CA LEU A 178 -20.97 -3.01 -4.85
C LEU A 178 -22.39 -3.44 -5.23
N GLN A 179 -22.57 -3.95 -6.45
CA GLN A 179 -23.90 -4.32 -6.97
C GLN A 179 -24.46 -5.60 -6.31
N GLN A 180 -23.58 -6.41 -5.74
CA GLN A 180 -23.88 -7.64 -5.03
C GLN A 180 -22.82 -7.86 -3.95
N ASP A 181 -23.08 -8.80 -3.03
CA ASP A 181 -22.11 -9.16 -1.99
C ASP A 181 -20.78 -9.55 -2.63
N ASN A 182 -19.71 -8.95 -2.13
CA ASN A 182 -18.41 -9.02 -2.76
C ASN A 182 -17.62 -10.27 -2.34
N VAL A 183 -18.22 -11.42 -2.57
CA VAL A 183 -17.70 -12.75 -2.25
C VAL A 183 -17.61 -13.59 -3.52
N ILE A 184 -16.93 -14.73 -3.45
CA ILE A 184 -16.95 -15.70 -4.55
C ILE A 184 -18.40 -16.22 -4.65
N PRO A 185 -19.08 -16.06 -5.80
CA PRO A 185 -20.41 -16.63 -5.98
C PRO A 185 -20.35 -18.14 -5.72
N ALA A 186 -21.26 -18.65 -4.89
CA ALA A 186 -21.37 -20.10 -4.71
C ALA A 186 -21.70 -20.75 -6.06
N ASP A 187 -20.98 -21.83 -6.41
CA ASP A 187 -21.30 -22.64 -7.59
C ASP A 187 -22.73 -23.17 -7.45
N THR A 188 -23.66 -22.56 -8.16
CA THR A 188 -25.04 -23.04 -8.28
C THR A 188 -25.12 -24.16 -9.32
N THR A 189 -24.21 -25.13 -9.27
CA THR A 189 -24.40 -26.41 -9.94
C THR A 189 -25.16 -27.35 -9.00
N THR A 190 -26.46 -27.12 -8.88
CA THR A 190 -27.36 -28.16 -8.36
C THR A 190 -27.63 -29.17 -9.48
N PRO A 191 -27.43 -30.48 -9.27
CA PRO A 191 -27.68 -31.53 -10.26
C PRO A 191 -29.16 -31.69 -10.62
#